data_AF-A0AAE4FGG3-F1
#
_entry.id   AF-A0AAE4FGG3-F1
#
_cell.length_a   1.000
_cell.length_b   1.000
_cell.length_c   1.000
_cell.angle_alpha   90.00
_cell.angle_beta   90.00
_cell.angle_gamma   90.00
#
_symmetry.space_group_name_H-M   'P 1'
#
loop_
_entity.id
_entity.type
_entity.pdbx_description
1 polymer ?
#
loop_
_entity_poly.entity_id
_entity_poly.type
_entity_poly.pdbx_seq_one_letter_code
_entity_poly.pdbx_strand_id
1 'polypeptide(L)'
;WCNPPYSNIRPWVEKAAEQSRMQNQPVVMLVPEDMSVGWFLEALKTVDEIRVITGGRINFVNPVTGEEKKGNSKGSMLLIWRPFITPRRLSSFALKQELEAIGNQYLAEVSA
;
A
#
# COMPACT_ATOMS: atom_id res chain seq x y z
N TRP A 1 7.89 1.61 3.82
CA TRP A 1 7.16 1.37 2.56
C TRP A 1 7.35 -0.08 2.13
N CYS A 2 6.34 -0.71 1.52
CA CYS A 2 6.41 -2.08 1.02
C CYS A 2 5.52 -2.22 -0.24
N ASN A 3 6.08 -2.71 -1.33
CA ASN A 3 5.33 -3.12 -2.52
C ASN A 3 5.63 -4.60 -2.76
N PRO A 4 4.90 -5.52 -2.11
CA PRO A 4 5.24 -6.94 -2.11
C PRO A 4 4.95 -7.59 -3.47
N PRO A 5 5.56 -8.73 -3.78
CA PRO A 5 5.14 -9.56 -4.92
C PRO A 5 3.68 -10.02 -4.73
N TYR A 6 2.83 -9.74 -5.71
CA TYR A 6 1.39 -10.06 -5.63
C TYR A 6 1.06 -11.55 -5.75
N SER A 7 2.04 -12.39 -6.10
CA SER A 7 1.87 -13.85 -6.16
C SER A 7 1.77 -14.50 -4.78
N ASN A 8 2.33 -13.88 -3.73
CA ASN A 8 2.28 -14.41 -2.37
C ASN A 8 2.39 -13.28 -1.32
N ILE A 9 1.28 -12.59 -1.09
CA ILE A 9 1.23 -11.37 -0.24
C ILE A 9 1.28 -11.69 1.25
N ARG A 10 0.74 -12.83 1.69
CA ARG A 10 0.54 -13.14 3.13
C ARG A 10 1.83 -13.02 3.98
N PRO A 11 2.99 -13.59 3.60
CA PRO A 11 4.20 -13.45 4.41
C PRO A 11 4.64 -11.98 4.59
N TRP A 12 4.35 -11.13 3.60
CA TRP A 12 4.68 -9.72 3.67
C TRP A 12 3.76 -8.95 4.62
N VAL A 13 2.48 -9.29 4.67
CA VAL A 13 1.53 -8.73 5.64
C VAL A 13 1.97 -9.03 7.07
N GLU A 14 2.30 -10.30 7.34
CA GLU A 14 2.81 -10.73 8.66
C GLU A 14 4.11 -9.99 9.02
N LYS A 15 5.03 -9.87 8.05
CA LYS A 15 6.29 -9.15 8.24
C LYS A 15 6.09 -7.65 8.46
N ALA A 16 5.17 -7.02 7.75
CA ALA A 16 4.87 -5.59 7.89
C ALA A 16 4.31 -5.27 9.28
N ALA A 17 3.36 -6.08 9.76
CA ALA A 17 2.82 -5.95 11.11
C ALA A 17 3.91 -6.16 12.17
N GLU A 18 4.75 -7.19 12.01
CA GLU A 18 5.87 -7.47 12.90
C GLU A 18 6.85 -6.28 12.96
N GLN A 19 7.32 -5.81 11.80
CA GLN A 19 8.31 -4.73 11.73
C GLN A 19 7.76 -3.39 12.20
N SER A 20 6.48 -3.08 11.95
CA SER A 20 5.90 -1.85 12.47
C SER A 20 5.94 -1.81 14.00
N ARG A 21 5.64 -2.95 14.65
CA ARG A 21 5.71 -3.09 16.10
C ARG A 21 7.15 -3.10 16.62
N MET A 22 8.03 -3.91 16.02
CA MET A 22 9.40 -4.07 16.51
C MET A 22 10.24 -2.80 16.37
N GLN A 23 10.07 -2.07 15.27
CA GLN A 23 10.85 -0.87 14.98
C GLN A 23 10.19 0.40 15.51
N ASN A 24 8.95 0.31 16.02
CA ASN A 24 8.13 1.47 16.36
C ASN A 24 8.03 2.48 15.19
N GLN A 25 7.89 1.98 13.97
CA GLN A 25 7.79 2.78 12.75
C GLN A 25 6.53 2.44 11.97
N PRO A 26 5.91 3.43 11.29
CA PRO A 26 4.81 3.13 10.39
C PRO A 26 5.26 2.25 9.22
N VAL A 27 4.42 1.29 8.85
CA VAL A 27 4.60 0.52 7.62
C VAL A 27 3.39 0.75 6.72
N VAL A 28 3.65 1.17 5.49
CA VAL A 28 2.66 1.35 4.43
C VAL A 28 2.93 0.32 3.35
N MET A 29 1.93 -0.47 2.99
CA MET A 29 2.01 -1.50 1.98
C MET A 29 1.02 -1.27 0.85
N LEU A 30 1.48 -1.27 -0.40
CA LEU A 30 0.64 -1.22 -1.59
C LEU A 30 0.23 -2.62 -2.02
N VAL A 31 -1.06 -2.91 -2.13
CA VAL A 31 -1.58 -4.22 -2.54
C VAL A 31 -2.75 -4.06 -3.53
N PRO A 32 -3.13 -5.12 -4.28
CA PRO A 32 -4.37 -5.13 -5.02
C PRO A 32 -5.57 -4.91 -4.10
N GLU A 33 -6.60 -4.25 -4.61
CA GLU A 33 -7.88 -4.16 -3.93
C GLU A 33 -8.61 -5.51 -3.98
N ASP A 34 -8.24 -6.43 -3.10
CA ASP A 34 -8.87 -7.74 -2.96
C ASP A 34 -9.15 -8.04 -1.48
N MET A 35 -10.38 -7.77 -1.07
CA MET A 35 -10.81 -7.94 0.32
C MET A 35 -11.36 -9.35 0.60
N SER A 36 -11.52 -10.18 -0.44
CA SER A 36 -12.15 -11.50 -0.36
C SER A 36 -11.21 -12.65 0.00
N VAL A 37 -9.92 -12.35 0.21
CA VAL A 37 -8.84 -13.33 0.25
C VAL A 37 -8.15 -13.42 1.63
N GLY A 38 -7.52 -14.56 1.90
CA GLY A 38 -6.99 -14.87 3.22
C GLY A 38 -5.91 -13.91 3.74
N TRP A 39 -5.08 -13.33 2.86
CA TRP A 39 -4.07 -12.35 3.32
C TRP A 39 -4.71 -11.03 3.80
N PHE A 40 -5.87 -10.66 3.26
CA PHE A 40 -6.58 -9.47 3.70
C PHE A 40 -7.19 -9.69 5.08
N LEU A 41 -7.78 -10.88 5.28
CA LEU A 41 -8.25 -11.30 6.61
C LEU A 41 -7.10 -11.32 7.63
N GLU A 42 -5.90 -11.74 7.24
CA GLU A 42 -4.71 -11.68 8.09
C GLU A 42 -4.34 -10.23 8.45
N ALA A 43 -4.34 -9.33 7.47
CA ALA A 43 -4.04 -7.92 7.68
C ALA A 43 -5.00 -7.26 8.69
N LEU A 44 -6.30 -7.56 8.60
CA LEU A 44 -7.34 -7.01 9.48
C LEU A 44 -7.08 -7.23 10.98
N LYS A 45 -6.31 -8.26 11.35
CA LYS A 45 -5.98 -8.51 12.75
C LYS A 45 -5.17 -7.37 13.38
N THR A 46 -4.38 -6.66 12.59
CA THR A 46 -3.36 -5.72 13.11
C THR A 46 -3.29 -4.40 12.37
N VAL A 47 -3.86 -4.28 11.17
CA VAL A 47 -3.82 -3.05 10.37
C VAL A 47 -4.62 -1.95 11.06
N ASP A 48 -4.06 -0.74 11.04
CA ASP A 48 -4.73 0.42 11.60
C ASP A 48 -5.71 1.03 10.59
N GLU A 49 -5.26 1.18 9.34
CA GLU A 49 -6.06 1.80 8.29
C GLU A 49 -5.88 1.07 6.95
N ILE A 50 -7.00 0.92 6.23
CA ILE A 50 -7.07 0.49 4.85
C ILE A 50 -7.46 1.70 4.02
N ARG A 51 -6.58 2.17 3.15
CA ARG A 51 -6.84 3.32 2.29
C ARG A 51 -7.02 2.86 0.86
N VAL A 52 -8.25 2.85 0.39
CA VAL A 52 -8.61 2.46 -0.97
C VAL A 52 -8.28 3.60 -1.93
N ILE A 53 -7.60 3.30 -3.03
CA ILE A 53 -7.26 4.28 -4.06
C ILE A 53 -8.35 4.26 -5.12
N THR A 54 -8.99 5.40 -5.34
CA THR A 54 -10.05 5.60 -6.33
C THR A 54 -9.56 6.46 -7.50
N GLY A 55 -10.30 6.47 -8.61
CA GLY A 55 -9.88 7.17 -9.84
C GLY A 55 -8.85 6.42 -10.68
N GLY A 56 -8.67 5.11 -10.42
CA GLY A 56 -7.79 4.21 -11.20
C GLY A 56 -6.82 3.44 -10.31
N ARG A 57 -6.15 2.44 -10.88
CA ARG A 57 -5.11 1.66 -10.20
C ARG A 57 -3.74 2.33 -10.29
N ILE A 58 -2.85 2.06 -9.35
CA ILE A 58 -1.44 2.45 -9.45
C ILE A 58 -0.71 1.41 -10.30
N ASN A 59 -0.19 1.84 -11.45
CA ASN A 59 0.59 0.97 -12.33
C ASN A 59 2.04 0.88 -11.85
N PHE A 60 2.60 -0.33 -11.88
CA PHE A 60 4.05 -0.48 -11.73
C PHE A 60 4.72 -0.05 -13.04
N VAL A 61 5.61 0.93 -12.96
CA VAL A 61 6.44 1.37 -14.08
C VAL A 61 7.78 0.65 -13.99
N ASN A 62 8.19 -0.02 -15.06
CA ASN A 62 9.50 -0.63 -15.13
C ASN A 62 10.57 0.47 -15.15
N PRO A 63 11.52 0.50 -14.21
CA PRO A 63 12.51 1.57 -14.14
C PRO A 63 13.51 1.56 -15.30
N VAL A 64 13.67 0.43 -16.01
CA VAL A 64 14.59 0.29 -17.15
C VAL A 64 13.90 0.66 -18.46
N THR A 65 12.68 0.16 -18.70
CA THR A 65 11.97 0.39 -19.98
C THR A 65 11.04 1.59 -19.95
N GLY A 66 10.67 2.09 -18.76
CA GLY A 66 9.64 3.12 -18.59
C GLY A 66 8.22 2.64 -18.86
N GLU A 67 8.04 1.35 -19.19
CA GLU A 67 6.74 0.81 -19.55
C GLU A 67 5.95 0.36 -18.32
N GLU A 68 4.64 0.58 -18.38
CA GLU A 68 3.73 0.06 -17.37
C GLU A 68 3.51 -1.44 -17.50
N LYS A 69 3.63 -2.15 -16.39
CA LYS A 69 3.27 -3.57 -16.34
C LYS A 69 1.75 -3.75 -16.38
N LYS A 70 1.27 -4.33 -17.47
CA LYS A 70 -0.14 -4.72 -17.67
C LYS A 70 -0.38 -6.14 -17.10
N GLY A 71 -1.58 -6.41 -16.57
CA GLY A 71 -1.99 -7.77 -16.16
C GLY A 71 -2.78 -7.91 -14.85
N ASN A 72 -2.77 -6.91 -13.96
CA ASN A 72 -3.64 -6.90 -12.78
C ASN A 72 -4.82 -5.95 -13.01
N SER A 73 -6.03 -6.46 -13.15
CA SER A 73 -7.24 -5.67 -13.36
C SER A 73 -7.85 -5.10 -12.08
N LYS A 74 -7.38 -5.54 -10.91
CA LYS A 74 -7.92 -5.08 -9.62
C LYS A 74 -7.47 -3.65 -9.31
N GLY A 75 -8.28 -2.96 -8.49
CA GLY A 75 -7.94 -1.66 -7.91
C GLY A 75 -6.68 -1.73 -7.04
N SER A 76 -6.36 -0.63 -6.38
CA SER A 76 -5.20 -0.54 -5.48
C SER A 76 -5.65 -0.06 -4.11
N MET A 77 -5.05 -0.59 -3.05
CA MET A 77 -5.23 -0.10 -1.70
C MET A 77 -3.90 -0.05 -0.95
N LEU A 78 -3.86 0.78 0.08
CA LEU A 78 -2.77 0.82 1.05
C LEU A 78 -3.22 0.16 2.35
N LEU A 79 -2.41 -0.75 2.87
CA LEU A 79 -2.49 -1.22 4.25
C LEU A 79 -1.50 -0.42 5.10
N ILE A 80 -1.99 0.24 6.14
CA ILE A 80 -1.21 1.15 6.96
C ILE A 80 -1.21 0.65 8.40
N TRP A 81 -0.02 0.30 8.88
CA TRP A 81 0.26 0.06 10.29
C TRP A 81 0.90 1.30 10.90
N ARG A 82 0.39 1.73 12.05
CA ARG A 82 0.95 2.83 12.85
C ARG A 82 1.36 2.32 14.22
N PRO A 83 2.56 2.65 14.71
CA PRO A 83 3.00 2.27 16.05
C PRO A 83 2.26 3.10 17.11
N PHE A 84 2.24 2.60 18.36
CA PHE A 84 1.68 3.29 19.54
C PHE A 84 0.17 3.56 19.51
N ILE A 85 -0.58 2.87 18.64
CA ILE A 85 -2.02 3.02 18.54
C ILE A 85 -2.72 1.67 18.59
N THR A 86 -3.90 1.61 19.20
CA THR A 86 -4.80 0.47 19.06
C THR A 86 -5.37 0.43 17.64
N PRO A 87 -5.13 -0.62 16.84
CA PRO A 87 -5.54 -0.68 15.45
C PRO A 87 -7.04 -0.40 15.28
N ARG A 88 -7.36 0.64 14.51
CA ARG A 88 -8.75 1.10 14.34
C ARG A 88 -9.50 0.33 13.27
N ARG A 89 -8.78 -0.28 12.32
CA ARG A 89 -9.33 -0.97 11.14
C ARG A 89 -10.26 -0.06 10.33
N LEU A 90 -9.89 1.21 10.21
CA LEU A 90 -10.68 2.18 9.46
C LEU A 90 -10.44 2.03 7.96
N SER A 91 -11.51 2.12 7.18
CA SER A 91 -11.42 2.27 5.74
C SER A 91 -11.54 3.74 5.35
N SER A 92 -10.63 4.21 4.52
CA SER A 92 -10.61 5.56 3.95
C SER A 92 -10.37 5.50 2.45
N PHE A 93 -10.52 6.64 1.78
CA PHE A 93 -10.34 6.76 0.34
C PHE A 93 -9.32 7.84 0.00
N ALA A 94 -8.57 7.63 -1.07
CA ALA A 94 -7.68 8.63 -1.67
C ALA A 94 -7.82 8.62 -3.19
N LEU A 95 -7.78 9.79 -3.81
CA LEU A 95 -7.80 9.89 -5.27
C LEU A 95 -6.40 9.65 -5.84
N LYS A 96 -6.30 8.79 -6.86
CA LYS A 96 -5.05 8.52 -7.59
C LYS A 96 -4.37 9.81 -8.05
N GLN A 97 -5.14 10.74 -8.61
CA GLN A 97 -4.63 12.01 -9.12
C GLN A 97 -3.99 12.87 -8.01
N GLU A 98 -4.54 12.87 -6.80
CA GLU A 98 -3.96 13.60 -5.67
C GLU A 98 -2.63 12.97 -5.24
N LEU A 99 -2.57 11.63 -5.19
CA LEU A 99 -1.33 10.92 -4.89
C LEU A 99 -0.24 11.21 -5.93
N GLU A 100 -0.59 11.23 -7.22
CA GLU A 100 0.33 11.58 -8.31
C GLU A 100 0.80 13.04 -8.21
N ALA A 101 -0.10 13.98 -7.90
CA ALA A 101 0.25 15.37 -7.71
C ALA A 101 1.25 15.57 -6.55
N ILE A 102 0.98 14.97 -5.39
CA ILE A 102 1.88 15.01 -4.22
C ILE A 102 3.24 14.39 -4.57
N GLY A 103 3.24 13.23 -5.25
CA GLY A 103 4.47 12.56 -5.66
C GLY A 103 5.32 13.41 -6.60
N ASN A 104 4.70 14.03 -7.60
CA ASN A 104 5.38 14.91 -8.55
C ASN A 104 5.97 16.15 -7.86
N GLN A 105 5.24 16.74 -6.91
CA GLN A 105 5.75 17.86 -6.11
C GLN A 105 6.99 17.44 -5.31
N TYR A 106 6.92 16.31 -4.61
CA TYR A 106 8.06 15.79 -3.84
C TYR A 106 9.28 15.52 -4.71
N LEU A 107 9.09 14.93 -5.89
CA LEU A 107 10.19 14.68 -6.83
C LEU A 107 10.84 15.97 -7.33
N ALA A 108 10.04 17.02 -7.57
CA ALA A 108 10.56 18.33 -7.94
C ALA A 108 11.38 18.96 -6.80
N GLU A 109 10.91 18.85 -5.56
CA GLU A 109 11.61 19.38 -4.37
C GLU A 109 12.95 18.67 -4.11
N VAL A 110 13.01 17.34 -4.29
CA VAL A 110 14.24 16.54 -4.05
C VAL A 110 15.25 16.66 -5.19
N SER A 111 14.81 17.05 -6.39
CA SER A 111 15.69 17.21 -7.55
C SER A 111 16.31 18.61 -7.66
N ALA A 112 15.92 19.54 -6.78
CA ALA A 112 16.43 20.91 -6.69
C ALA A 112 17.61 21.02 -5.72
#